data_AF-A0A1F9Y1N0-F1
#
_entry.id   AF-A0A1F9Y1N0-F1
#
_cell.length_a   1.000
_cell.length_b   1.000
_cell.length_c   1.000
_cell.angle_alpha   90.00
_cell.angle_beta   90.00
_cell.angle_gamma   90.00
#
_symmetry.space_group_name_H-M   'P 1'
#
loop_
_entity.id
_entity.type
_entity.pdbx_description
1 polymer ?
#
loop_
_entity_poly.entity_id
_entity_poly.type
_entity_poly.pdbx_seq_one_letter_code
_entity_poly.pdbx_strand_id
1 'polypeptide(L)' 'MTNFHSLLEKFMDEQATVNITFGENFSFNCRIVETHEDFVKVNLLSFNKAERAFNTTPNFYFIPLGSIIFIEEPRLK' A
#
# COMPACT_ATOMS: atom_id res chain seq x y z
N MET A 1 1.96 -16.73 14.42
CA MET A 1 2.77 -15.55 14.05
C MET A 1 2.47 -15.25 12.59
N THR A 2 1.78 -14.15 12.29
CA THR A 2 1.59 -13.72 10.90
C THR A 2 2.93 -13.17 10.41
N ASN A 3 3.53 -13.79 9.39
CA ASN A 3 4.74 -13.22 8.80
C ASN A 3 4.35 -11.95 8.01
N PHE A 4 5.30 -11.03 7.80
CA PHE A 4 5.03 -9.77 7.12
C PHE A 4 4.48 -9.97 5.69
N HIS A 5 4.94 -10.99 4.98
CA HIS A 5 4.46 -11.32 3.64
C HIS A 5 2.97 -11.71 3.64
N SER A 6 2.53 -12.53 4.59
CA SER A 6 1.12 -12.91 4.77
C SER A 6 0.22 -11.72 5.11
N LEU A 7 0.76 -10.69 5.77
CA LEU A 7 0.03 -9.43 5.98
C LEU A 7 -0.18 -8.69 4.64
N LEU A 8 0.82 -8.65 3.77
CA LEU A 8 0.74 -8.03 2.46
C LEU A 8 -0.22 -8.77 1.53
N GLU A 9 -0.18 -10.10 1.54
CA GLU A 9 -1.13 -10.97 0.82
C GLU A 9 -2.57 -10.70 1.29
N LYS A 10 -2.80 -10.63 2.61
CA LYS A 10 -4.10 -10.27 3.16
C LYS A 10 -4.61 -8.93 2.63
N PHE A 11 -3.78 -7.89 2.67
CA PHE A 11 -4.16 -6.57 2.15
C PHE A 11 -4.44 -6.57 0.64
N MET A 12 -3.72 -7.39 -0.13
CA MET A 12 -3.96 -7.58 -1.56
C MET A 12 -5.33 -8.26 -1.80
N ASP A 13 -5.60 -9.36 -1.12
CA ASP A 13 -6.85 -10.13 -1.27
C ASP A 13 -8.08 -9.31 -0.87
N GLU A 14 -7.97 -8.52 0.20
CA GLU A 14 -9.03 -7.61 0.66
C GLU A 14 -9.15 -6.34 -0.20
N GLN A 15 -8.24 -6.14 -1.16
CA GLN A 15 -8.08 -4.89 -1.92
C GLN A 15 -8.02 -3.65 -1.00
N ALA A 16 -7.40 -3.83 0.16
CA ALA A 16 -7.35 -2.84 1.22
C ALA A 16 -6.58 -1.60 0.75
N THR A 17 -7.13 -0.43 1.11
CA THR A 17 -6.38 0.82 0.95
C THR A 17 -5.41 0.92 2.11
N VAL A 18 -4.12 1.01 1.82
CA VAL A 18 -3.05 1.06 2.81
C VAL A 18 -2.16 2.28 2.58
N ASN A 19 -1.62 2.83 3.65
CA ASN A 19 -0.51 3.77 3.61
C ASN A 19 0.79 2.98 3.80
N ILE A 20 1.71 3.08 2.84
CA ILE A 20 3.05 2.45 2.95
C ILE A 20 4.09 3.54 3.12
N THR A 21 4.90 3.42 4.16
CA THR A 21 6.07 4.26 4.42
C THR A 21 7.35 3.46 4.15
N PHE A 22 8.24 3.98 3.31
CA PHE A 22 9.46 3.30 2.88
C PHE A 22 10.62 4.29 2.62
N GLY A 23 11.85 3.78 2.61
CA GLY A 23 13.06 4.57 2.36
C GLY A 23 13.26 5.71 3.35
N GLU A 24 13.59 6.92 2.87
CA GLU A 24 13.78 8.12 3.70
C GLU A 24 12.44 8.78 4.13
N ASN A 25 11.48 7.97 4.57
CA ASN A 25 10.12 8.39 4.99
C ASN A 25 9.22 8.89 3.85
N PHE A 26 9.28 8.26 2.68
CA PHE A 26 8.26 8.47 1.66
C PHE A 26 7.01 7.66 2.03
N SER A 27 5.87 8.35 2.11
CA SER A 27 4.58 7.73 2.45
C SER A 27 3.53 8.05 1.40
N PHE A 28 2.77 7.04 0.97
CA PHE A 28 1.61 7.26 0.10
C PHE A 28 0.51 6.23 0.35
N ASN A 29 -0.71 6.60 -0.07
CA ASN A 29 -1.84 5.69 -0.05
C ASN A 29 -1.87 4.88 -1.35
N CYS A 30 -2.04 3.57 -1.22
CA CYS A 30 -2.01 2.64 -2.35
C CYS A 30 -2.87 1.40 -2.08
N ARG A 31 -3.07 0.59 -3.12
CA ARG A 31 -3.50 -0.82 -3.00
C ARG A 31 -2.37 -1.72 -3.45
N ILE A 32 -2.15 -2.82 -2.75
CA ILE A 32 -1.23 -3.87 -3.20
C ILE A 32 -1.93 -4.62 -4.33
N VAL A 33 -1.24 -4.78 -5.45
CA VAL A 33 -1.77 -5.50 -6.63
C VAL A 33 -1.07 -6.82 -6.86
N GLU A 34 0.20 -6.94 -6.48
CA GLU A 34 0.98 -8.16 -6.57
C GLU A 34 2.02 -8.19 -5.44
N THR A 35 2.22 -9.36 -4.84
CA THR A 35 3.28 -9.63 -3.86
C THR A 35 4.35 -10.54 -4.49
N HIS A 36 5.62 -10.24 -4.21
CA HIS A 36 6.78 -11.03 -4.64
C HIS A 36 7.73 -11.21 -3.45
N GLU A 37 8.71 -12.11 -3.57
CA GLU A 37 9.64 -12.42 -2.47
C GLU A 37 10.45 -11.20 -1.98
N ASP A 38 10.80 -10.28 -2.89
CA ASP A 38 11.71 -9.15 -2.60
C ASP A 38 11.04 -7.77 -2.70
N PHE A 39 9.85 -7.68 -3.31
CA PHE A 39 9.15 -6.42 -3.51
C PHE A 39 7.63 -6.61 -3.53
N VAL A 40 6.91 -5.50 -3.41
CA VAL A 40 5.46 -5.45 -3.68
C VAL A 40 5.21 -4.48 -4.82
N LYS A 41 4.27 -4.82 -5.69
CA LYS A 41 3.73 -3.89 -6.67
C LYS A 41 2.47 -3.26 -6.09
N VAL A 42 2.38 -1.95 -6.16
CA VAL A 42 1.24 -1.18 -5.67
C VAL A 42 0.67 -0.29 -6.75
N ASN A 43 -0.63 -0.03 -6.66
CA ASN A 43 -1.31 1.02 -7.39
C ASN A 43 -1.51 2.24 -6.48
N LEU A 44 -1.00 3.40 -6.90
CA LEU A 44 -1.19 4.64 -6.13
C LEU A 44 -2.66 5.05 -6.13
N LEU A 45 -3.10 5.59 -5.01
CA LEU A 45 -4.43 6.16 -4.85
C LEU A 45 -4.34 7.67 -4.62
N SER A 46 -5.26 8.39 -5.24
CA SER A 46 -5.50 9.81 -4.97
C SER A 46 -6.74 9.97 -4.09
N PHE A 47 -6.65 10.80 -3.04
CA PHE A 47 -7.81 11.10 -2.21
C PHE A 47 -8.71 12.15 -2.89
N ASN A 48 -9.94 11.77 -3.21
CA ASN A 48 -10.96 12.70 -3.68
C ASN A 48 -11.69 13.30 -2.48
N LYS A 49 -11.45 14.59 -2.21
CA LYS A 49 -12.09 15.32 -1.11
C LYS A 49 -13.61 15.46 -1.24
N ALA A 50 -14.13 15.53 -2.46
CA ALA A 50 -15.57 15.68 -2.70
C ALA A 50 -16.34 14.39 -2.34
N GLU A 51 -15.78 13.24 -2.71
CA GLU A 51 -16.36 11.92 -2.45
C GLU A 51 -15.93 11.34 -1.09
N ARG A 52 -14.95 11.97 -0.43
CA ARG A 52 -14.25 11.46 0.76
C ARG A 52 -13.77 10.02 0.57
N ALA A 53 -13.25 9.73 -0.62
CA ALA A 53 -12.87 8.38 -1.04
C ALA A 53 -11.49 8.38 -1.73
N PHE A 54 -10.85 7.21 -1.75
CA PHE A 54 -9.62 6.99 -2.51
C PHE A 54 -9.95 6.43 -3.88
N ASN A 55 -9.47 7.11 -4.93
CA ASN A 55 -9.63 6.71 -6.31
C ASN A 55 -8.29 6.18 -6.87
N THR A 56 -8.37 5.12 -7.66
CA THR A 56 -7.20 4.50 -8.30
C THR A 56 -6.60 5.44 -9.34
N THR A 57 -5.28 5.47 -9.40
CA THR A 57 -4.54 6.20 -10.44
C THR A 57 -3.99 5.20 -11.46
N PRO A 58 -3.56 5.61 -12.66
CA PRO A 58 -2.89 4.69 -13.58
C PRO A 58 -1.43 4.39 -13.18
N ASN A 59 -0.95 4.92 -12.05
CA ASN A 59 0.45 4.82 -11.64
C ASN A 59 0.69 3.59 -10.78
N PHE A 60 1.70 2.80 -11.15
CA PHE A 60 2.15 1.65 -10.40
C PHE A 60 3.58 1.88 -9.89
N TYR A 61 3.86 1.39 -8.68
CA TYR A 61 5.17 1.46 -8.06
C TYR A 61 5.59 0.09 -7.57
N PHE A 62 6.89 -0.15 -7.57
CA PHE A 62 7.51 -1.35 -7.03
C PHE A 62 8.30 -0.94 -5.80
N ILE A 63 7.91 -1.47 -4.64
CA ILE A 63 8.52 -1.12 -3.35
C ILE A 63 9.31 -2.33 -2.86
N PRO A 64 10.64 -2.23 -2.72
CA PRO A 64 11.44 -3.30 -2.12
C PRO A 64 11.00 -3.56 -0.68
N LEU A 65 10.76 -4.83 -0.32
CA LEU A 65 10.28 -5.21 1.01
C LEU A 65 11.22 -4.75 2.11
N GLY A 66 12.54 -4.90 1.90
CA GLY A 66 13.56 -4.45 2.85
C GLY A 66 13.63 -2.94 3.07
N SER A 67 12.91 -2.15 2.25
CA SER A 67 12.82 -0.69 2.40
C SER A 67 11.55 -0.23 3.11
N ILE A 68 10.55 -1.12 3.31
CA ILE A 68 9.31 -0.79 3.99
C ILE A 68 9.58 -0.66 5.47
N ILE A 69 9.30 0.52 6.02
CA ILE A 69 9.45 0.82 7.44
C ILE A 69 8.14 0.50 8.17
N PHE A 70 7.02 0.87 7.56
CA PHE A 70 5.70 0.74 8.18
C PHE A 70 4.57 0.65 7.15
N ILE A 71 3.50 -0.06 7.50
CA ILE A 71 2.27 -0.17 6.72
C ILE A 71 1.06 -0.12 7.65
N GLU A 72 0.06 0.70 7.30
CA GLU A 72 -1.19 0.81 8.05
C GLU A 72 -2.39 1.10 7.14
N GLU A 73 -3.60 0.85 7.63
CA GLU A 73 -4.81 1.38 6.99
C GLU A 73 -4.92 2.88 7.26
N PRO A 74 -5.22 3.72 6.25
CA PRO A 74 -5.33 5.15 6.44
C PRO A 74 -6.52 5.48 7.32
N ARG A 75 -6.28 6.30 8.35
CA ARG A 75 -7.34 6.82 9.21
C ARG A 75 -8.08 7.94 8.48
N LEU A 76 -9.21 7.60 7.87
CA LEU A 76 -10.16 8.59 7.37
C LEU A 76 -10.81 9.26 8.60
N LYS A 77 -10.39 10.49 8.91
CA LYS A 77 -11.06 11.36 9.90
C LYS A 77 -12.25 12.08 9.26
#